data_AF-A0A831QIY6-F1
#
_entry.id   AF-A0A831QIY6-F1
#
_cell.length_a   1.000
_cell.length_b   1.000
_cell.length_c   1.000
_cell.angle_alpha   90.00
_cell.angle_beta   90.00
_cell.angle_gamma   90.00
#
_symmetry.space_group_name_H-M   'P 1'
#
loop_
_entity.id
_entity.type
_entity.pdbx_description
1 polymer ?
#
loop_
_entity_poly.entity_id
_entity_poly.type
_entity_poly.pdbx_seq_one_letter_code
_entity_poly.pdbx_strand_id
1 'polypeptide(L)'
;MKKVVSIITIAVVLSMALIIPAVAGNEKHGKEMHKTMDHSDHTGMLIHESSVDGHKLAYHLIDMKEKMKGMKNMPEMKDTHHLMLFIEDAHGHKMEKGKVGYLVTGPGDSKQKLMCMGMKGGFGADVNLGAKGVYTIKAKVMAGDKKLKDEFTYEVK
;
A
#
# COMPACT_ATOMS: atom_id res chain seq x y z
N MET A 1 7.72 -25.43 -54.42
CA MET A 1 8.87 -26.27 -54.82
C MET A 1 10.00 -26.05 -53.82
N LYS A 2 10.37 -27.12 -53.08
CA LYS A 2 11.72 -27.53 -52.63
C LYS A 2 12.68 -26.43 -52.09
N LYS A 3 12.86 -26.28 -50.76
CA LYS A 3 13.84 -26.94 -49.85
C LYS A 3 15.30 -26.43 -49.95
N VAL A 4 15.81 -25.86 -48.84
CA VAL A 4 17.15 -26.05 -48.21
C VAL A 4 17.11 -25.29 -46.87
N VAL A 5 16.87 -25.89 -45.70
CA VAL A 5 17.74 -26.73 -44.86
C VAL A 5 19.16 -26.18 -44.72
N SER A 6 19.47 -25.63 -43.54
CA SER A 6 20.81 -25.72 -42.97
C SER A 6 20.71 -25.82 -41.45
N ILE A 7 21.00 -27.02 -40.97
CA ILE A 7 21.11 -27.45 -39.58
C ILE A 7 22.55 -27.19 -39.16
N ILE A 8 22.78 -26.48 -38.05
CA ILE A 8 24.05 -26.56 -37.33
C ILE A 8 23.74 -26.84 -35.86
N THR A 9 23.87 -28.12 -35.54
CA THR A 9 23.93 -28.72 -34.22
C THR A 9 25.34 -28.48 -33.67
N ILE A 10 25.50 -27.86 -32.50
CA ILE A 10 26.64 -28.11 -31.62
C ILE A 10 26.12 -28.26 -30.20
N ALA A 11 26.14 -29.51 -29.74
CA ALA A 11 26.00 -29.89 -28.35
C ALA A 11 27.35 -29.66 -27.64
N VAL A 12 27.33 -29.02 -26.48
CA VAL A 12 28.39 -29.17 -25.47
C VAL A 12 27.71 -29.44 -24.14
N VAL A 13 27.73 -30.72 -23.76
CA VAL A 13 27.50 -31.20 -22.41
C VAL A 13 28.83 -31.08 -21.67
N LEU A 14 28.87 -30.36 -20.56
CA LEU A 14 29.85 -30.66 -19.52
C LEU A 14 29.21 -30.52 -18.14
N SER A 15 28.86 -31.68 -17.61
CA SER A 15 28.53 -31.96 -16.23
C SER A 15 29.69 -31.61 -15.30
N MET A 16 29.40 -30.91 -14.21
CA MET A 16 30.21 -31.02 -12.99
C MET A 16 29.29 -30.99 -11.78
N ALA A 17 28.95 -32.19 -11.30
CA ALA A 17 28.39 -32.42 -10.00
C ALA A 17 29.56 -32.50 -8.99
N LEU A 18 29.51 -31.67 -7.94
CA LEU A 18 30.23 -31.92 -6.70
C LEU A 18 29.27 -31.63 -5.54
N ILE A 19 29.00 -32.70 -4.80
CA ILE A 19 28.32 -32.78 -3.51
C ILE A 19 29.31 -32.26 -2.43
N ILE A 20 28.84 -31.66 -1.33
CA ILE A 20 28.93 -32.06 0.10
C ILE A 20 29.00 -30.74 0.93
N PRO A 21 28.67 -30.63 2.25
CA PRO A 21 27.70 -31.27 3.15
C PRO A 21 26.65 -30.28 3.73
N ALA A 22 25.69 -30.83 4.48
CA ALA A 22 24.80 -30.10 5.37
C ALA A 22 25.56 -29.27 6.42
N VAL A 23 25.19 -28.00 6.58
CA VAL A 23 25.45 -27.22 7.81
C VAL A 23 24.15 -27.12 8.59
N ALA A 24 24.23 -27.56 9.85
CA ALA A 24 23.18 -27.45 10.83
C ALA A 24 22.96 -25.98 11.25
N GLY A 25 21.68 -25.67 11.49
CA GLY A 25 21.15 -24.65 12.38
C GLY A 25 21.94 -23.35 12.59
N ASN A 26 21.43 -22.25 12.05
CA ASN A 26 21.40 -21.01 12.81
C ASN A 26 20.17 -20.18 12.41
N GLU A 27 19.17 -20.21 13.27
CA GLU A 27 18.15 -19.18 13.36
C GLU A 27 18.86 -17.85 13.60
N LYS A 28 19.08 -17.08 12.54
CA LYS A 28 19.50 -15.69 12.65
C LYS A 28 18.44 -14.84 11.97
N HIS A 29 17.53 -14.40 12.83
CA HIS A 29 16.92 -13.07 12.79
C HIS A 29 16.82 -12.51 11.38
N GLY A 30 15.64 -12.69 10.76
CA GLY A 30 15.17 -11.75 9.77
C GLY A 30 15.24 -10.36 10.40
N LYS A 31 16.34 -9.65 10.16
CA LYS A 31 16.38 -8.21 10.32
C LYS A 31 15.45 -7.69 9.26
N GLU A 32 14.19 -7.55 9.65
CA GLU A 32 13.31 -6.54 9.09
C GLU A 32 14.17 -5.31 8.87
N MET A 33 14.28 -4.92 7.60
CA MET A 33 14.84 -3.63 7.25
C MET A 33 13.88 -2.59 7.81
N HIS A 34 14.05 -2.27 9.09
CA HIS A 34 13.51 -1.08 9.70
C HIS A 34 14.21 0.08 9.00
N LYS A 35 13.72 0.43 7.81
CA LYS A 35 14.00 1.73 7.22
C LYS A 35 13.53 2.72 8.27
N THR A 36 14.50 3.42 8.85
CA THR A 36 14.32 4.69 9.51
C THR A 36 13.58 5.61 8.55
N MET A 37 12.25 5.54 8.58
CA MET A 37 11.39 6.56 8.04
C MET A 37 11.41 7.71 9.04
N ASP A 38 11.96 8.82 8.57
CA ASP A 38 11.89 10.13 9.18
C ASP A 38 10.47 10.40 9.75
N HIS A 39 10.37 10.51 11.08
CA HIS A 39 9.11 10.63 11.84
C HIS A 39 8.52 12.05 11.85
N SER A 40 8.72 12.83 10.78
CA SER A 40 8.48 14.29 10.85
C SER A 40 7.17 14.77 10.24
N ASP A 41 6.50 14.02 9.34
CA ASP A 41 5.32 14.57 8.61
C ASP A 41 4.11 13.63 8.45
N HIS A 42 4.23 12.33 8.75
CA HIS A 42 3.12 11.38 8.56
C HIS A 42 2.38 11.14 9.88
N THR A 43 1.24 11.81 10.07
CA THR A 43 0.35 11.54 11.22
C THR A 43 -0.48 10.28 10.94
N GLY A 44 -0.56 9.36 11.91
CA GLY A 44 -1.41 8.16 11.84
C GLY A 44 -0.65 6.84 11.73
N MET A 45 -1.35 5.73 12.02
CA MET A 45 -0.83 4.36 11.93
C MET A 45 -0.73 3.94 10.46
N LEU A 46 0.43 3.47 10.01
CA LEU A 46 0.56 2.85 8.69
C LEU A 46 -0.23 1.54 8.67
N ILE A 47 -1.26 1.45 7.82
CA ILE A 47 -2.12 0.27 7.69
C ILE A 47 -1.86 -0.54 6.41
N HIS A 48 -1.26 0.09 5.40
CA HIS A 48 -0.90 -0.56 4.14
C HIS A 48 0.19 0.23 3.41
N GLU A 49 1.08 -0.48 2.72
CA GLU A 49 2.05 0.11 1.81
C GLU A 49 2.14 -0.78 0.56
N SER A 50 2.17 -0.15 -0.62
CA SER A 50 2.27 -0.85 -1.90
C SER A 50 3.10 -0.04 -2.90
N SER A 51 3.48 -0.68 -4.00
CA SER A 51 4.10 -0.02 -5.15
C SER A 51 3.32 -0.35 -6.41
N VAL A 52 2.76 0.68 -7.05
CA VAL A 52 1.91 0.57 -8.24
C VAL A 52 2.50 1.43 -9.35
N ASP A 53 2.85 0.82 -10.49
CA ASP A 53 3.47 1.49 -11.64
C ASP A 53 4.68 2.36 -11.26
N GLY A 54 5.52 1.86 -10.36
CA GLY A 54 6.70 2.57 -9.86
C GLY A 54 6.40 3.71 -8.88
N HIS A 55 5.14 3.91 -8.49
CA HIS A 55 4.76 4.85 -7.43
C HIS A 55 4.58 4.10 -6.13
N LYS A 56 5.11 4.65 -5.04
CA LYS A 56 4.93 4.11 -3.71
C LYS A 56 3.68 4.73 -3.09
N LEU A 57 2.78 3.89 -2.60
CA LEU A 57 1.54 4.30 -1.95
C LEU A 57 1.61 3.86 -0.49
N ALA A 58 1.51 4.80 0.44
CA ALA A 58 1.50 4.55 1.88
C ALA A 58 0.20 5.06 2.51
N TYR A 59 -0.54 4.16 3.14
CA TYR A 59 -1.85 4.41 3.72
C TYR A 59 -1.73 4.53 5.24
N HIS A 60 -2.02 5.71 5.76
CA HIS A 60 -2.03 5.98 7.19
C HIS A 60 -3.45 6.22 7.67
N LEU A 61 -3.82 5.55 8.76
CA LEU A 61 -5.10 5.71 9.41
C LEU A 61 -4.92 6.51 10.70
N ILE A 62 -5.69 7.58 10.84
CA ILE A 62 -5.73 8.39 12.05
C ILE A 62 -7.07 8.14 12.73
N ASP A 63 -7.04 7.61 13.95
CA ASP A 63 -8.25 7.50 14.77
C ASP A 63 -8.62 8.90 15.28
N MET A 64 -9.76 9.42 14.81
CA MET A 64 -10.26 10.74 15.20
C MET A 64 -10.73 10.75 16.66
N LYS A 65 -11.29 9.64 17.16
CA LYS A 65 -11.70 9.51 18.57
C LYS A 65 -10.49 9.55 19.49
N GLU A 66 -9.40 8.88 19.10
CA GLU A 66 -8.15 8.93 19.85
C GLU A 66 -7.54 10.33 19.83
N LYS A 67 -7.48 10.97 18.66
CA LYS A 67 -6.98 12.35 18.52
C LYS A 67 -7.79 13.38 19.31
N MET A 68 -9.10 13.19 19.42
CA MET A 68 -9.98 14.08 20.18
C MET A 68 -10.17 13.66 21.64
N LYS A 69 -9.52 12.58 22.08
CA LYS A 69 -9.57 12.10 23.46
C LYS A 69 -9.00 13.16 24.40
N GLY A 70 -9.87 13.81 25.17
CA GLY A 70 -9.51 14.90 26.09
C GLY A 70 -10.09 16.26 25.74
N MET A 71 -10.71 16.42 24.56
CA MET A 71 -11.49 17.62 24.24
C MET A 71 -12.87 17.54 24.92
N LYS A 72 -13.21 18.55 25.74
CA LYS A 72 -14.56 18.69 26.29
C LYS A 72 -15.50 19.19 25.18
N ASN A 73 -16.62 18.50 24.96
CA ASN A 73 -17.59 18.69 23.85
C ASN A 73 -17.16 18.07 22.51
N MET A 74 -16.97 16.75 22.46
CA MET A 74 -16.93 16.08 21.16
C MET A 74 -18.32 16.00 20.54
N PRO A 75 -18.54 16.56 19.33
CA PRO A 75 -19.75 16.26 18.56
C PRO A 75 -19.78 14.76 18.21
N GLU A 76 -20.97 14.19 18.01
CA GLU A 76 -21.11 12.83 17.48
C GLU A 76 -20.44 12.76 16.10
N MET A 77 -19.28 12.10 16.03
CA MET A 77 -18.55 11.93 14.78
C MET A 77 -19.13 10.76 13.99
N LYS A 78 -19.76 11.07 12.85
CA LYS A 78 -20.23 10.08 11.88
C LYS A 78 -19.08 9.33 11.22
N ASP A 79 -17.96 10.00 11.02
CA ASP A 79 -16.74 9.43 10.48
C ASP A 79 -15.73 9.24 11.61
N THR A 80 -15.20 8.03 11.68
CA THR A 80 -14.44 7.57 12.85
C THR A 80 -12.94 7.73 12.68
N HIS A 81 -12.46 7.68 11.44
CA HIS A 81 -11.05 7.69 11.13
C HIS A 81 -10.79 8.59 9.91
N HIS A 82 -9.59 9.16 9.85
CA HIS A 82 -9.10 9.88 8.68
C HIS A 82 -8.09 8.99 7.96
N LEU A 83 -8.37 8.60 6.72
CA LEU A 83 -7.50 7.78 5.89
C LEU A 83 -6.67 8.68 4.96
N MET A 84 -5.36 8.73 5.24
CA MET A 84 -4.36 9.45 4.45
C MET A 84 -3.66 8.51 3.48
N LEU A 85 -3.52 8.94 2.23
CA LEU A 85 -2.65 8.32 1.24
C LEU A 85 -1.52 9.27 0.89
N PHE A 86 -0.30 8.81 1.14
CA PHE A 86 0.92 9.44 0.67
C PHE A 86 1.40 8.70 -0.58
N ILE A 87 1.69 9.47 -1.62
CA ILE A 87 2.13 8.91 -2.91
C ILE A 87 3.49 9.51 -3.23
N GLU A 88 4.46 8.66 -3.49
CA GLU A 88 5.79 9.04 -3.98
C GLU A 88 5.99 8.46 -5.37
N ASP A 89 6.59 9.23 -6.28
CA ASP A 89 6.98 8.73 -7.59
C ASP A 89 8.22 7.82 -7.52
N ALA A 90 8.65 7.28 -8.66
CA ALA A 90 9.82 6.41 -8.74
C ALA A 90 11.15 7.10 -8.34
N HIS A 91 11.15 8.43 -8.27
CA HIS A 91 12.29 9.24 -7.85
C HIS A 91 12.19 9.66 -6.37
N GLY A 92 11.13 9.27 -5.66
CA GLY A 92 10.87 9.64 -4.27
C GLY A 92 10.24 11.01 -4.09
N HIS A 93 9.73 11.65 -5.16
CA HIS A 93 9.03 12.92 -5.04
C HIS A 93 7.59 12.72 -4.60
N LYS A 94 7.16 13.48 -3.60
CA LYS A 94 5.78 13.48 -3.11
C LYS A 94 4.83 14.03 -4.18
N MET A 95 3.73 13.34 -4.40
CA MET A 95 2.67 13.79 -5.29
C MET A 95 1.76 14.77 -4.57
N GLU A 96 1.84 16.05 -4.93
CA GLU A 96 1.01 17.10 -4.33
C GLU A 96 -0.26 17.42 -5.14
N LYS A 97 -0.34 16.93 -6.38
CA LYS A 97 -1.44 17.22 -7.31
C LYS A 97 -2.02 15.93 -7.87
N GLY A 98 -3.34 15.82 -7.81
CA GLY A 98 -4.08 14.67 -8.31
C GLY A 98 -5.50 14.63 -7.78
N LYS A 99 -6.30 13.69 -8.30
CA LYS A 99 -7.59 13.34 -7.71
C LYS A 99 -7.48 11.93 -7.16
N VAL A 100 -7.71 11.78 -5.87
CA VAL A 100 -7.75 10.46 -5.22
C VAL A 100 -9.17 10.21 -4.75
N GLY A 101 -9.63 8.98 -4.88
CA GLY A 101 -10.88 8.53 -4.27
C GLY A 101 -10.74 7.14 -3.67
N TYR A 102 -11.48 6.92 -2.60
CA TYR A 102 -11.62 5.61 -1.96
C TYR A 102 -12.99 5.02 -2.22
N LEU A 103 -13.03 3.71 -2.40
CA LEU A 103 -14.21 2.88 -2.26
C LEU A 103 -13.94 1.90 -1.13
N VAL A 104 -14.58 2.10 0.02
CA VAL A 104 -14.45 1.21 1.17
C VAL A 104 -15.72 0.37 1.27
N THR A 105 -15.53 -0.95 1.34
CA THR A 105 -16.61 -1.93 1.56
C THR A 105 -16.38 -2.60 2.90
N GLY A 106 -17.31 -2.43 3.84
CA GLY A 106 -17.23 -2.97 5.19
C GLY A 106 -18.09 -4.22 5.41
N PRO A 107 -18.21 -4.67 6.67
CA PRO A 107 -19.08 -5.77 7.03
C PRO A 107 -20.54 -5.48 6.64
N GLY A 108 -21.27 -6.54 6.27
CA GLY A 108 -22.66 -6.45 5.81
C GLY A 108 -22.84 -5.70 4.49
N ASP A 109 -21.84 -5.74 3.61
CA ASP A 109 -21.84 -5.06 2.29
C ASP A 109 -22.02 -3.53 2.35
N SER A 110 -21.75 -2.93 3.52
CA SER A 110 -21.73 -1.47 3.68
C SER A 110 -20.70 -0.84 2.73
N LYS A 111 -21.08 0.20 1.99
CA LYS A 111 -20.23 0.83 0.97
C LYS A 111 -20.18 2.34 1.15
N GLN A 112 -18.97 2.89 1.09
CA GLN A 112 -18.71 4.33 1.09
C GLN A 112 -17.80 4.68 -0.08
N LYS A 113 -18.17 5.72 -0.82
CA LYS A 113 -17.37 6.31 -1.91
C LYS A 113 -16.98 7.69 -1.49
N LEU A 114 -15.68 7.93 -1.39
CA LEU A 114 -15.12 9.14 -0.84
C LEU A 114 -14.16 9.74 -1.85
N MET A 115 -14.21 11.05 -2.02
CA MET A 115 -13.19 11.78 -2.77
C MET A 115 -12.24 12.39 -1.74
N CYS A 116 -10.96 12.13 -1.91
CA CYS A 116 -9.95 12.67 -1.02
C CYS A 116 -9.70 14.14 -1.32
N MET A 117 -9.46 14.91 -0.27
CA MET A 117 -8.96 16.26 -0.38
C MET A 117 -7.43 16.21 -0.43
N GLY A 118 -6.84 17.00 -1.33
CA GLY A 118 -5.40 17.25 -1.31
C GLY A 118 -5.04 18.02 -0.05
N MET A 119 -4.09 17.51 0.70
CA MET A 119 -3.58 18.07 1.95
C MET A 119 -2.06 18.20 1.84
N LYS A 120 -1.41 18.86 2.80
CA LYS A 120 0.04 19.03 2.81
C LYS A 120 0.71 17.65 2.82
N GLY A 121 1.33 17.28 1.70
CA GLY A 121 2.08 16.05 1.51
C GLY A 121 1.29 14.80 1.11
N GLY A 122 -0.05 14.83 1.03
CA GLY A 122 -0.84 13.63 0.69
C GLY A 122 -2.32 13.91 0.46
N PHE A 123 -3.12 12.84 0.34
CA PHE A 123 -4.55 12.90 0.06
C PHE A 123 -5.36 12.22 1.16
N GLY A 124 -6.25 12.95 1.81
CA GLY A 124 -7.00 12.49 2.97
C GLY A 124 -8.51 12.44 2.74
N ALA A 125 -9.19 11.48 3.34
CA ALA A 125 -10.65 11.45 3.44
C ALA A 125 -11.09 10.84 4.78
N ASP A 126 -12.19 11.34 5.31
CA ASP A 126 -12.84 10.76 6.49
C ASP A 126 -13.58 9.48 6.09
N VAL A 127 -13.31 8.39 6.81
CA VAL A 127 -13.89 7.06 6.58
C VAL A 127 -14.64 6.59 7.83
N ASN A 128 -15.77 5.93 7.59
CA ASN A 128 -16.50 5.23 8.65
C ASN A 128 -16.02 3.79 8.76
N LEU A 129 -15.31 3.49 9.85
CA LEU A 129 -14.82 2.17 10.25
C LEU A 129 -15.35 1.82 11.65
N GLY A 130 -16.52 2.33 12.02
CA GLY A 130 -17.07 2.20 13.38
C GLY A 130 -17.54 0.79 13.73
N ALA A 131 -17.90 -0.03 12.74
CA ALA A 131 -18.25 -1.43 12.95
C ALA A 131 -16.99 -2.31 12.96
N LYS A 132 -16.95 -3.30 13.85
CA LYS A 132 -15.87 -4.30 13.85
C LYS A 132 -16.01 -5.25 12.66
N GLY A 133 -14.89 -5.68 12.10
CA GLY A 133 -14.85 -6.62 10.99
C GLY A 133 -13.85 -6.23 9.91
N VAL A 134 -13.91 -6.94 8.79
CA VAL A 134 -13.00 -6.76 7.65
C VAL A 134 -13.58 -5.73 6.70
N TYR A 135 -12.74 -4.77 6.32
CA TYR A 135 -13.02 -3.76 5.33
C TYR A 135 -12.11 -3.96 4.12
N THR A 136 -12.68 -3.90 2.91
CA THR A 136 -11.92 -3.81 1.66
C THR A 136 -11.82 -2.35 1.26
N ILE A 137 -10.60 -1.82 1.17
CA ILE A 137 -10.30 -0.44 0.78
C ILE A 137 -9.72 -0.48 -0.63
N LYS A 138 -10.40 0.20 -1.56
CA LYS A 138 -9.91 0.40 -2.93
C LYS A 138 -9.57 1.87 -3.13
N ALA A 139 -8.35 2.16 -3.53
CA ALA A 139 -7.92 3.49 -3.90
C ALA A 139 -7.85 3.65 -5.41
N LYS A 140 -8.22 4.82 -5.90
CA LYS A 140 -8.02 5.21 -7.29
C LYS A 140 -7.41 6.60 -7.31
N VAL A 141 -6.22 6.69 -7.88
CA VAL A 141 -5.46 7.93 -8.05
C VAL A 141 -5.51 8.31 -9.53
N MET A 142 -5.83 9.56 -9.81
CA MET A 142 -5.72 10.19 -11.12
C MET A 142 -4.65 11.27 -11.03
N ALA A 143 -3.50 11.01 -11.64
CA ALA A 143 -2.34 11.92 -11.65
C ALA A 143 -2.02 12.28 -13.11
N GLY A 144 -2.59 13.39 -13.58
CA GLY A 144 -2.58 13.73 -15.00
C GLY A 144 -3.28 12.63 -15.81
N ASP A 145 -2.56 12.07 -16.78
CA ASP A 145 -3.06 11.00 -17.65
C ASP A 145 -2.89 9.60 -17.05
N LYS A 146 -2.15 9.48 -15.93
CA LYS A 146 -1.93 8.20 -15.26
C LYS A 146 -3.03 7.92 -14.25
N LYS A 147 -3.43 6.65 -14.20
CA LYS A 147 -4.44 6.14 -13.28
C LYS A 147 -3.86 4.98 -12.51
N LEU A 148 -3.62 5.19 -11.22
CA LEU A 148 -3.18 4.14 -10.31
C LEU A 148 -4.41 3.58 -9.58
N LYS A 149 -4.41 2.28 -9.36
CA LYS A 149 -5.40 1.61 -8.52
C LYS A 149 -4.68 0.72 -7.55
N ASP A 150 -5.18 0.69 -6.34
CA ASP A 150 -4.72 -0.22 -5.31
C ASP A 150 -5.90 -0.75 -4.51
N GLU A 151 -5.74 -1.92 -3.93
CA GLU A 151 -6.79 -2.62 -3.18
C GLU A 151 -6.19 -3.50 -2.10
N PHE A 152 -6.66 -3.31 -0.87
CA PHE A 152 -6.24 -4.10 0.28
C PHE A 152 -7.37 -4.27 1.29
N THR A 153 -7.21 -5.22 2.20
CA THR A 153 -8.14 -5.44 3.31
C THR A 153 -7.55 -4.94 4.62
N TYR A 154 -8.39 -4.36 5.47
CA TYR A 154 -8.05 -3.89 6.81
C TYR A 154 -9.09 -4.43 7.81
N GLU A 155 -8.63 -5.02 8.91
CA GLU A 155 -9.50 -5.58 9.95
C GLU A 155 -9.57 -4.62 11.14
N VAL A 156 -10.78 -4.20 11.49
CA VAL A 156 -11.06 -3.42 12.71
C VAL A 156 -11.49 -4.39 13.81
N LYS A 157 -10.73 -4.41 14.91
CA LYS A 157 -10.91 -5.33 16.03
C LYS A 157 -11.66 -4.73 17.23
#